data_AF-A0A923Y7Q8-F1
#
_entry.id   AF-A0A923Y7Q8-F1
#
_cell.length_a   1.000
_cell.length_b   1.000
_cell.length_c   1.000
_cell.angle_alpha   90.00
_cell.angle_beta   90.00
_cell.angle_gamma   90.00
#
_symmetry.space_group_name_H-M   'P 1'
#
loop_
_entity.id
_entity.type
_entity.pdbx_description
1 polymer ?
#
loop_
_entity_poly.entity_id
_entity_poly.type
_entity_poly.pdbx_seq_one_letter_code
_entity_poly.pdbx_strand_id
1 'polypeptide(L)'
;ATLATVAFHEDDQPDQAIALFGLAQLLYESAGIEHLANRMLFTIANCHAKKHRYEPALALLAECERRFIASGHVAALPELANVQGFLFANMVRWLDAEQAFARCATGAARMQNRYMMAFGLWNLARPLAHRRECEAAAWMMAFSQRYWTANFGELVASDLRYIEQVRRLIRVQIGAAALERHWAVGLAMPLTAVLELASRSAAPSAPAQAVIQVSGL
;
A
#
# COMPACT_ATOMS: atom_id res chain seq x y z
N ALA A 1 23.72 7.98 -4.00
CA ALA A 1 22.72 7.19 -3.25
C ALA A 1 22.97 7.24 -1.75
N THR A 2 24.13 6.82 -1.24
CA THR A 2 24.42 6.73 0.21
C THR A 2 24.18 8.03 0.99
N LEU A 3 24.67 9.19 0.50
CA LEU A 3 24.43 10.49 1.15
C LEU A 3 22.95 10.89 1.18
N ALA A 4 22.18 10.50 0.16
CA ALA A 4 20.74 10.79 0.10
C ALA A 4 19.95 9.91 1.09
N THR A 5 20.38 8.66 1.29
CA THR A 5 19.81 7.75 2.30
C THR A 5 20.05 8.29 3.72
N VAL A 6 21.25 8.80 3.99
CA VAL A 6 21.59 9.46 5.27
C VAL A 6 20.71 10.71 5.49
N ALA A 7 20.66 11.63 4.51
CA ALA A 7 19.81 12.82 4.61
C ALA A 7 18.31 12.48 4.82
N PHE A 8 17.84 11.36 4.27
CA PHE A 8 16.45 10.91 4.37
C PHE A 8 16.11 10.18 5.67
N HIS A 9 17.04 9.41 6.25
CA HIS A 9 16.78 8.58 7.43
C HIS A 9 17.35 9.13 8.72
N GLU A 10 18.51 9.80 8.66
CA GLU A 10 19.29 10.19 9.83
C GLU A 10 19.11 11.68 10.14
N ASP A 11 19.09 12.54 9.12
CA ASP A 11 19.07 14.00 9.33
C ASP A 11 17.67 14.65 9.21
N ASP A 12 16.65 13.89 8.81
CA ASP A 12 15.29 14.36 8.52
C ASP A 12 15.26 15.60 7.58
N GLN A 13 16.09 15.57 6.52
CA GLN A 13 16.20 16.63 5.51
C GLN A 13 15.62 16.21 4.16
N PRO A 14 14.29 16.07 4.05
CA PRO A 14 13.65 15.50 2.86
C PRO A 14 13.85 16.32 1.58
N ASP A 15 13.98 17.66 1.65
CA ASP A 15 14.22 18.46 0.44
C ASP A 15 15.66 18.28 -0.10
N GLN A 16 16.65 18.14 0.80
CA GLN A 16 18.02 17.82 0.41
C GLN A 16 18.10 16.40 -0.18
N ALA A 17 17.42 15.44 0.45
CA ALA A 17 17.32 14.08 -0.06
C ALA A 17 16.70 14.05 -1.48
N ILE A 18 15.60 14.79 -1.72
CA ILE A 18 14.99 14.92 -3.05
C ILE A 18 16.00 15.41 -4.09
N ALA A 19 16.75 16.48 -3.79
CA ALA A 19 17.75 17.01 -4.71
C ALA A 19 18.85 15.97 -5.03
N LEU A 20 19.36 15.27 -4.01
CA LEU A 20 20.40 14.25 -4.19
C LEU A 20 19.89 13.01 -4.95
N PHE A 21 18.65 12.58 -4.70
CA PHE A 21 18.03 11.50 -5.46
C PHE A 21 17.74 11.90 -6.90
N GLY A 22 17.35 13.15 -7.16
CA GLY A 22 17.17 13.68 -8.51
C GLY A 22 18.47 13.67 -9.31
N LEU A 23 19.58 14.09 -8.71
CA LEU A 23 20.89 13.99 -9.34
C LEU A 23 21.28 12.52 -9.63
N ALA A 24 21.07 11.62 -8.66
CA ALA A 24 21.34 10.20 -8.85
C ALA A 24 20.50 9.59 -9.97
N GLN A 25 19.23 9.97 -10.07
CA GLN A 25 18.33 9.54 -11.15
C GLN A 25 18.91 9.92 -12.52
N LEU A 26 19.26 11.20 -12.71
CA LEU A 26 19.82 11.69 -13.98
C LEU A 26 21.10 10.95 -14.36
N LEU A 27 21.97 10.66 -13.38
CA LEU A 27 23.19 9.88 -13.62
C LEU A 27 22.86 8.46 -14.10
N TYR A 28 21.93 7.76 -13.45
CA TYR A 28 21.52 6.42 -13.88
C TYR A 28 20.84 6.42 -15.25
N GLU A 29 20.04 7.43 -15.56
CA GLU A 29 19.43 7.59 -16.88
C GLU A 29 20.49 7.80 -17.96
N SER A 30 21.46 8.69 -17.72
CA SER A 30 22.56 8.94 -18.65
C SER A 30 23.45 7.70 -18.87
N ALA A 31 23.54 6.82 -17.88
CA ALA A 31 24.27 5.55 -17.95
C ALA A 31 23.44 4.39 -18.52
N GLY A 32 22.17 4.61 -18.88
CA GLY A 32 21.28 3.55 -19.39
C GLY A 32 20.84 2.52 -18.35
N ILE A 33 20.96 2.81 -17.05
CA ILE A 33 20.64 1.89 -15.95
C ILE A 33 19.23 2.18 -15.43
N GLU A 34 18.21 1.85 -16.24
CA GLU A 34 16.82 2.25 -16.02
C GLU A 34 16.24 1.83 -14.67
N HIS A 35 16.50 0.60 -14.22
CA HIS A 35 15.95 0.09 -12.96
C HIS A 35 16.43 0.91 -11.74
N LEU A 36 17.67 1.41 -11.75
CA LEU A 36 18.19 2.26 -10.68
C LEU A 36 17.62 3.68 -10.77
N ALA A 37 17.48 4.23 -11.99
CA ALA A 37 16.79 5.50 -12.18
C ALA A 37 15.35 5.46 -11.65
N ASN A 38 14.60 4.40 -11.97
CA ASN A 38 13.23 4.19 -11.49
C ASN A 38 13.18 4.03 -9.95
N ARG A 39 14.18 3.37 -9.36
CA ARG A 39 14.30 3.26 -7.89
C ARG A 39 14.55 4.63 -7.25
N MET A 40 15.31 5.53 -7.88
CA MET A 40 15.47 6.90 -7.38
C MET A 40 14.16 7.68 -7.42
N LEU A 41 13.41 7.58 -8.52
CA LEU A 41 12.10 8.23 -8.63
C LEU A 41 11.11 7.75 -7.56
N PHE A 42 11.09 6.44 -7.29
CA PHE A 42 10.31 5.85 -6.19
C PHE A 42 10.73 6.41 -4.82
N THR A 43 12.04 6.60 -4.62
CA THR A 43 12.57 7.14 -3.36
C THR A 43 12.23 8.62 -3.19
N ILE A 44 12.23 9.41 -4.27
CA ILE A 44 11.76 10.80 -4.28
C ILE A 44 10.28 10.85 -3.89
N ALA A 45 9.44 9.93 -4.41
CA ALA A 45 8.04 9.84 -4.02
C ALA A 45 7.87 9.60 -2.51
N ASN A 46 8.67 8.72 -1.91
CA ASN A 46 8.67 8.51 -0.46
C ASN A 46 9.11 9.76 0.33
N CYS A 47 10.03 10.57 -0.20
CA CYS A 47 10.39 11.85 0.39
C CYS A 47 9.21 12.84 0.39
N HIS A 48 8.48 12.94 -0.73
CA HIS A 48 7.26 13.72 -0.78
C HIS A 48 6.20 13.22 0.21
N ALA A 49 6.03 11.90 0.32
CA ALA A 49 5.11 11.28 1.26
C ALA A 49 5.43 11.61 2.72
N LYS A 50 6.71 11.56 3.12
CA LYS A 50 7.15 11.97 4.48
C LYS A 50 6.81 13.43 4.79
N LYS A 51 6.83 14.30 3.79
CA LYS A 51 6.43 15.71 3.91
C LYS A 51 4.92 15.97 3.78
N HIS A 52 4.09 14.91 3.80
CA HIS A 52 2.66 15.00 3.57
C HIS A 52 2.27 15.61 2.19
N ARG A 53 3.19 15.62 1.22
CA ARG A 53 2.96 16.06 -0.15
C ARG A 53 2.45 14.87 -0.97
N TYR A 54 1.23 14.42 -0.68
CA TYR A 54 0.72 13.14 -1.16
C TYR A 54 0.40 13.11 -2.66
N GLU A 55 -0.18 14.16 -3.22
CA GLU A 55 -0.52 14.24 -4.64
C GLU A 55 0.74 14.27 -5.52
N PRO A 56 1.79 15.06 -5.22
CA PRO A 56 3.07 14.94 -5.92
C PRO A 56 3.68 13.53 -5.80
N ALA A 57 3.63 12.92 -4.62
CA ALA A 57 4.13 11.56 -4.43
C ALA A 57 3.37 10.55 -5.32
N LEU A 58 2.04 10.64 -5.39
CA LEU A 58 1.24 9.78 -6.26
C LEU A 58 1.55 9.96 -7.74
N ALA A 59 1.76 11.20 -8.21
CA ALA A 59 2.14 11.47 -9.60
C ALA A 59 3.49 10.80 -9.95
N LEU A 60 4.45 10.86 -9.04
CA LEU A 60 5.75 10.19 -9.19
C LEU A 60 5.62 8.65 -9.18
N LEU A 61 4.78 8.09 -8.31
CA LEU A 61 4.53 6.65 -8.29
C LEU A 61 3.83 6.18 -9.58
N ALA A 62 2.91 6.97 -10.14
CA ALA A 62 2.29 6.64 -11.42
C ALA A 62 3.31 6.64 -12.57
N GLU A 63 4.28 7.56 -12.57
CA GLU A 63 5.40 7.52 -13.51
C GLU A 63 6.28 6.28 -13.31
N CYS A 64 6.66 5.97 -12.07
CA CYS A 64 7.42 4.75 -11.75
C CYS A 64 6.72 3.49 -12.28
N GLU A 65 5.40 3.37 -12.05
CA GLU A 65 4.59 2.25 -12.49
C GLU A 65 4.64 2.09 -14.01
N ARG A 66 4.42 3.18 -14.76
CA ARG A 66 4.53 3.16 -16.22
C ARG A 66 5.91 2.73 -16.70
N ARG A 67 6.98 3.26 -16.09
CA ARG A 67 8.36 2.93 -16.46
C ARG A 67 8.71 1.47 -16.16
N PHE A 68 8.30 0.94 -15.00
CA PHE A 68 8.52 -0.47 -14.66
C PHE A 68 7.76 -1.42 -15.59
N ILE A 69 6.54 -1.07 -16.01
CA ILE A 69 5.79 -1.84 -17.00
C ILE A 69 6.50 -1.81 -18.36
N ALA A 70 6.88 -0.63 -18.84
CA ALA A 70 7.54 -0.46 -20.13
C ALA A 70 8.88 -1.20 -20.22
N SER A 71 9.64 -1.25 -19.12
CA SER A 71 10.93 -1.93 -19.05
C SER A 71 10.84 -3.41 -18.67
N GLY A 72 9.63 -3.97 -18.49
CA GLY A 72 9.42 -5.35 -18.05
C GLY A 72 9.83 -5.65 -16.59
N HIS A 73 10.17 -4.63 -15.79
CA HIS A 73 10.58 -4.75 -14.40
C HIS A 73 9.38 -4.78 -13.43
N VAL A 74 8.43 -5.69 -13.70
CA VAL A 74 7.16 -5.79 -12.95
C VAL A 74 7.33 -6.19 -11.48
N ALA A 75 8.53 -6.59 -11.07
CA ALA A 75 8.81 -7.03 -9.72
C ALA A 75 8.65 -5.96 -8.62
N ALA A 76 8.76 -4.69 -9.00
CA ALA A 76 8.59 -3.56 -8.10
C ALA A 76 7.11 -3.14 -7.91
N LEU A 77 6.19 -3.65 -8.73
CA LEU A 77 4.79 -3.20 -8.73
C LEU A 77 4.06 -3.45 -7.40
N PRO A 78 4.26 -4.57 -6.68
CA PRO A 78 3.62 -4.75 -5.38
C PRO A 78 4.08 -3.74 -4.33
N GLU A 79 5.38 -3.42 -4.29
CA GLU A 79 5.93 -2.40 -3.40
C GLU A 79 5.33 -1.02 -3.69
N LEU A 80 5.25 -0.67 -4.97
CA LEU A 80 4.65 0.57 -5.44
C LEU A 80 3.16 0.67 -5.04
N ALA A 81 2.40 -0.40 -5.25
CA ALA A 81 0.99 -0.47 -4.88
C ALA A 81 0.78 -0.34 -3.36
N ASN A 82 1.67 -0.91 -2.54
CA ASN A 82 1.62 -0.73 -1.09
C ASN A 82 1.80 0.73 -0.68
N VAL A 83 2.78 1.43 -1.28
CA VAL A 83 3.00 2.85 -1.00
C VAL A 83 1.80 3.69 -1.46
N GLN A 84 1.29 3.47 -2.68
CA GLN A 84 0.07 4.12 -3.16
C GLN A 84 -1.09 3.95 -2.14
N GLY A 85 -1.29 2.74 -1.63
CA GLY A 85 -2.31 2.45 -0.62
C GLY A 85 -2.16 3.27 0.65
N PHE A 86 -0.93 3.43 1.14
CA PHE A 86 -0.65 4.32 2.29
C PHE A 86 -0.97 5.77 1.97
N LEU A 87 -0.59 6.29 0.81
CA LEU A 87 -0.89 7.68 0.44
C LEU A 87 -2.40 7.92 0.36
N PHE A 88 -3.14 7.02 -0.30
CA PHE A 88 -4.60 7.08 -0.37
C PHE A 88 -5.25 7.02 1.01
N ALA A 89 -4.79 6.13 1.90
CA ALA A 89 -5.31 6.03 3.26
C ALA A 89 -5.07 7.31 4.07
N ASN A 90 -3.91 7.96 3.92
CA ASN A 90 -3.62 9.23 4.59
C ASN A 90 -4.48 10.39 4.06
N MET A 91 -4.88 10.34 2.78
CA MET A 91 -5.84 11.30 2.19
C MET A 91 -7.31 10.88 2.40
N VAL A 92 -7.60 9.86 3.22
CA VAL A 92 -8.97 9.39 3.49
C VAL A 92 -9.67 8.85 2.21
N ARG A 93 -8.90 8.52 1.18
CA ARG A 93 -9.38 7.93 -0.09
C ARG A 93 -9.48 6.42 0.04
N TRP A 94 -10.41 5.95 0.87
CA TRP A 94 -10.47 4.56 1.32
C TRP A 94 -10.65 3.54 0.18
N LEU A 95 -11.46 3.84 -0.84
CA LEU A 95 -11.62 2.95 -1.99
C LEU A 95 -10.30 2.78 -2.77
N ASP A 96 -9.60 3.88 -3.04
CA ASP A 96 -8.33 3.84 -3.75
C ASP A 96 -7.26 3.10 -2.93
N ALA A 97 -7.27 3.30 -1.60
CA ALA A 97 -6.38 2.60 -0.68
C ALA A 97 -6.62 1.09 -0.68
N GLU A 98 -7.89 0.68 -0.59
CA GLU A 98 -8.30 -0.73 -0.68
C GLU A 98 -7.80 -1.36 -1.97
N GLN A 99 -8.06 -0.72 -3.11
CA GLN A 99 -7.63 -1.21 -4.42
C GLN A 99 -6.11 -1.35 -4.52
N ALA A 100 -5.36 -0.37 -4.01
CA ALA A 100 -3.91 -0.40 -4.05
C ALA A 100 -3.32 -1.50 -3.15
N PHE A 101 -3.82 -1.68 -1.93
CA PHE A 101 -3.38 -2.77 -1.06
C PHE A 101 -3.78 -4.15 -1.60
N ALA A 102 -4.94 -4.26 -2.23
CA ALA A 102 -5.38 -5.47 -2.92
C ALA A 102 -4.47 -5.82 -4.12
N ARG A 103 -4.06 -4.83 -4.92
CA ARG A 103 -3.04 -5.02 -5.98
C ARG A 103 -1.70 -5.46 -5.41
N CYS A 104 -1.26 -4.87 -4.29
CA CYS A 104 -0.06 -5.29 -3.58
C CYS A 104 -0.13 -6.78 -3.19
N ALA A 105 -1.18 -7.17 -2.46
CA ALA A 105 -1.33 -8.54 -1.97
C ALA A 105 -1.36 -9.57 -3.11
N THR A 106 -2.20 -9.33 -4.12
CA THR A 106 -2.37 -10.27 -5.24
C THR A 106 -1.17 -10.29 -6.18
N GLY A 107 -0.54 -9.14 -6.45
CA GLY A 107 0.70 -9.05 -7.21
C GLY A 107 1.85 -9.78 -6.53
N ALA A 108 2.05 -9.54 -5.23
CA ALA A 108 3.08 -10.20 -4.44
C ALA A 108 2.86 -11.72 -4.35
N ALA A 109 1.61 -12.17 -4.24
CA ALA A 109 1.28 -13.60 -4.24
C ALA A 109 1.70 -14.29 -5.55
N ARG A 110 1.41 -13.69 -6.72
CA ARG A 110 1.84 -14.22 -8.03
C ARG A 110 3.36 -14.33 -8.14
N MET A 111 4.06 -13.43 -7.48
CA MET A 111 5.52 -13.37 -7.42
C MET A 111 6.14 -14.22 -6.30
N GLN A 112 5.34 -14.89 -5.49
CA GLN A 112 5.78 -15.61 -4.29
C GLN A 112 6.55 -14.74 -3.28
N ASN A 113 6.35 -13.41 -3.33
CA ASN A 113 6.93 -12.48 -2.36
C ASN A 113 6.07 -12.44 -1.09
N ARG A 114 6.36 -13.35 -0.16
CA ARG A 114 5.56 -13.53 1.08
C ARG A 114 5.50 -12.28 1.94
N TYR A 115 6.59 -11.52 2.00
CA TYR A 115 6.68 -10.31 2.82
C TYR A 115 5.74 -9.23 2.29
N MET A 116 5.83 -8.88 1.00
CA MET A 116 4.94 -7.88 0.41
C MET A 116 3.48 -8.32 0.39
N MET A 117 3.22 -9.62 0.22
CA MET A 117 1.87 -10.16 0.32
C MET A 117 1.29 -9.93 1.72
N ALA A 118 2.06 -10.21 2.77
CA ALA A 118 1.63 -9.98 4.15
C ALA A 118 1.33 -8.49 4.41
N PHE A 119 2.16 -7.56 3.92
CA PHE A 119 1.88 -6.13 4.01
C PHE A 119 0.59 -5.73 3.31
N GLY A 120 0.39 -6.19 2.08
CA GLY A 120 -0.82 -5.89 1.32
C GLY A 120 -2.08 -6.35 2.07
N LEU A 121 -2.09 -7.58 2.59
CA LEU A 121 -3.21 -8.11 3.37
C LEU A 121 -3.40 -7.36 4.70
N TRP A 122 -2.31 -7.10 5.42
CA TRP A 122 -2.35 -6.39 6.71
C TRP A 122 -2.95 -4.98 6.57
N ASN A 123 -2.53 -4.26 5.54
CA ASN A 123 -2.96 -2.88 5.32
C ASN A 123 -4.36 -2.77 4.72
N LEU A 124 -4.86 -3.81 4.04
CA LEU A 124 -6.18 -3.85 3.42
C LEU A 124 -7.33 -3.78 4.43
N ALA A 125 -7.13 -4.28 5.66
CA ALA A 125 -8.20 -4.34 6.66
C ALA A 125 -8.77 -2.98 7.07
N ARG A 126 -7.93 -1.94 7.17
CA ARG A 126 -8.37 -0.62 7.64
C ARG A 126 -9.27 0.11 6.61
N PRO A 127 -8.91 0.18 5.31
CA PRO A 127 -9.81 0.69 4.29
C PRO A 127 -11.17 -0.02 4.24
N LEU A 128 -11.17 -1.37 4.33
CA LEU A 128 -12.41 -2.16 4.40
C LEU A 128 -13.28 -1.74 5.59
N ALA A 129 -12.68 -1.58 6.77
CA ALA A 129 -13.41 -1.15 7.97
C ALA A 129 -13.99 0.28 7.82
N HIS A 130 -13.27 1.21 7.18
CA HIS A 130 -13.79 2.56 6.89
C HIS A 130 -14.93 2.56 5.86
N ARG A 131 -14.93 1.59 4.95
CA ARG A 131 -16.01 1.36 3.98
C ARG A 131 -17.19 0.58 4.53
N ARG A 132 -17.20 0.28 5.83
CA ARG A 132 -18.24 -0.49 6.54
C ARG A 132 -18.30 -1.96 6.12
N GLU A 133 -17.28 -2.45 5.43
CA GLU A 133 -17.10 -3.86 5.07
C GLU A 133 -16.49 -4.64 6.27
N CYS A 134 -17.18 -4.56 7.40
CA CYS A 134 -16.67 -4.94 8.72
C CYS A 134 -16.28 -6.42 8.84
N GLU A 135 -17.06 -7.29 8.19
CA GLU A 135 -16.80 -8.73 8.14
C GLU A 135 -15.48 -9.01 7.41
N ALA A 136 -15.33 -8.50 6.18
CA ALA A 136 -14.12 -8.63 5.39
C ALA A 136 -12.89 -8.03 6.11
N ALA A 137 -13.06 -6.87 6.76
CA ALA A 137 -12.01 -6.24 7.54
C ALA A 137 -11.54 -7.11 8.73
N ALA A 138 -12.48 -7.70 9.47
CA ALA A 138 -12.18 -8.58 10.60
C ALA A 138 -11.44 -9.84 10.12
N TRP A 139 -11.92 -10.45 9.03
CA TRP A 139 -11.28 -11.61 8.41
C TRP A 139 -9.85 -11.32 7.98
N MET A 140 -9.67 -10.22 7.25
CA MET A 140 -8.39 -9.80 6.70
C MET A 140 -7.36 -9.52 7.80
N MET A 141 -7.75 -8.78 8.84
CA MET A 141 -6.84 -8.44 9.93
C MET A 141 -6.48 -9.66 10.78
N ALA A 142 -7.46 -10.51 11.11
CA ALA A 142 -7.23 -11.73 11.88
C ALA A 142 -6.33 -12.72 11.13
N PHE A 143 -6.58 -12.94 9.83
CA PHE A 143 -5.70 -13.75 9.00
C PHE A 143 -4.29 -13.17 8.95
N SER A 144 -4.16 -11.86 8.70
CA SER A 144 -2.86 -11.19 8.57
C SER A 144 -2.05 -11.28 9.86
N GLN A 145 -2.70 -11.12 11.03
CA GLN A 145 -2.09 -11.35 12.34
C GLN A 145 -1.49 -12.75 12.43
N ARG A 146 -2.29 -13.78 12.19
CA ARG A 146 -1.84 -15.19 12.24
C ARG A 146 -0.73 -15.47 11.23
N TYR A 147 -0.91 -15.03 9.99
CA TYR A 147 0.05 -15.24 8.90
C TYR A 147 1.40 -14.60 9.24
N TRP A 148 1.38 -13.38 9.78
CA TRP A 148 2.60 -12.70 10.19
C TRP A 148 3.33 -13.46 11.29
N THR A 149 2.63 -13.79 12.39
CA THR A 149 3.23 -14.54 13.50
C THR A 149 3.86 -15.86 13.05
N ALA A 150 3.20 -16.58 12.14
CA ALA A 150 3.68 -17.86 11.65
C ALA A 150 4.89 -17.78 10.71
N ASN A 151 5.11 -16.64 10.02
CA ASN A 151 6.14 -16.52 8.97
C ASN A 151 7.28 -15.57 9.32
N PHE A 152 7.04 -14.57 10.19
CA PHE A 152 8.00 -13.50 10.48
C PHE A 152 8.27 -13.31 11.98
N GLY A 153 7.59 -14.06 12.85
CA GLY A 153 7.81 -14.02 14.30
C GLY A 153 6.85 -13.09 15.03
N GLU A 154 7.21 -12.76 16.27
CA GLU A 154 6.33 -12.02 17.19
C GLU A 154 6.00 -10.60 16.68
N LEU A 155 4.78 -10.17 16.99
CA LEU A 155 4.30 -8.83 16.67
C LEU A 155 4.84 -7.83 17.70
N VAL A 156 5.35 -6.70 17.23
CA VAL A 156 5.83 -5.64 18.13
C VAL A 156 4.67 -4.77 18.63
N ALA A 157 4.94 -3.91 19.61
CA ALA A 157 3.92 -3.07 20.23
C ALA A 157 3.17 -2.16 19.23
N SER A 158 3.81 -1.68 18.16
CA SER A 158 3.14 -0.91 17.10
C SER A 158 2.11 -1.72 16.34
N ASP A 159 2.41 -2.99 16.06
CA ASP A 159 1.54 -3.87 15.29
C ASP A 159 0.28 -4.20 16.10
N LEU A 160 0.46 -4.50 17.39
CA LEU A 160 -0.64 -4.74 18.32
C LEU A 160 -1.55 -3.51 18.45
N ARG A 161 -0.97 -2.30 18.50
CA ARG A 161 -1.76 -1.06 18.49
C ARG A 161 -2.55 -0.90 17.20
N TYR A 162 -1.96 -1.19 16.05
CA TYR A 162 -2.65 -1.12 14.76
C TYR A 162 -3.81 -2.11 14.68
N ILE A 163 -3.61 -3.37 15.10
CA ILE A 163 -4.66 -4.38 15.23
C ILE A 163 -5.81 -3.87 16.09
N GLU A 164 -5.51 -3.32 17.27
CA GLU A 164 -6.53 -2.82 18.18
C GLU A 164 -7.28 -1.62 17.59
N GLN A 165 -6.63 -0.74 16.83
CA GLN A 165 -7.32 0.34 16.11
C GLN A 165 -8.35 -0.19 15.12
N VAL A 166 -7.97 -1.19 14.30
CA VAL A 166 -8.88 -1.83 13.35
C VAL A 166 -10.03 -2.54 14.10
N ARG A 167 -9.73 -3.27 15.17
CA ARG A 167 -10.75 -3.93 16.02
C ARG A 167 -11.73 -2.93 16.61
N ARG A 168 -11.25 -1.81 17.16
CA ARG A 168 -12.10 -0.73 17.68
C ARG A 168 -13.01 -0.18 16.59
N LEU A 169 -12.44 0.11 15.43
CA LEU A 169 -13.20 0.65 14.30
C LEU A 169 -14.29 -0.34 13.85
N ILE A 170 -14.05 -1.64 13.82
CA ILE A 170 -15.07 -2.64 13.48
C ILE A 170 -16.11 -2.78 14.61
N ARG A 171 -15.65 -2.85 15.86
CA ARG A 171 -16.49 -3.05 17.04
C ARG A 171 -17.58 -1.98 17.17
N VAL A 172 -17.27 -0.71 16.88
CA VAL A 172 -18.26 0.37 16.96
C VAL A 172 -19.35 0.28 15.88
N GLN A 173 -19.16 -0.55 14.85
CA GLN A 173 -20.10 -0.66 13.72
C GLN A 173 -21.00 -1.90 13.84
N ILE A 174 -20.43 -3.03 14.27
CA ILE A 174 -21.15 -4.32 14.33
C ILE A 174 -21.26 -4.92 15.75
N GLY A 175 -20.69 -4.25 16.75
CA GLY A 175 -20.66 -4.73 18.14
C GLY A 175 -19.56 -5.76 18.40
N ALA A 176 -19.26 -5.96 19.69
CA ALA A 176 -18.15 -6.84 20.12
C ALA A 176 -18.41 -8.32 19.80
N ALA A 177 -19.62 -8.82 20.04
CA ALA A 177 -19.94 -10.23 19.81
C ALA A 177 -19.83 -10.62 18.33
N ALA A 178 -20.22 -9.73 17.40
CA ALA A 178 -20.06 -9.98 15.98
C ALA A 178 -18.59 -9.92 15.55
N LEU A 179 -17.84 -8.93 16.04
CA LEU A 179 -16.39 -8.85 15.82
C LEU A 179 -15.69 -10.16 16.20
N GLU A 180 -15.93 -10.71 17.39
CA GLU A 180 -15.25 -11.94 17.81
C GLU A 180 -15.59 -13.15 16.91
N ARG A 181 -16.84 -13.26 16.45
CA ARG A 181 -17.22 -14.33 15.51
C ARG A 181 -16.47 -14.20 14.19
N HIS A 182 -16.47 -13.02 13.57
CA HIS A 182 -15.73 -12.83 12.32
C HIS A 182 -14.22 -12.95 12.53
N TRP A 183 -13.68 -12.48 13.66
CA TRP A 183 -12.26 -12.65 13.96
C TRP A 183 -11.84 -14.13 14.01
N ALA A 184 -12.65 -14.97 14.67
CA ALA A 184 -12.42 -16.42 14.71
C ALA A 184 -12.45 -17.05 13.30
N VAL A 185 -13.36 -16.62 12.43
CA VAL A 185 -13.38 -17.05 11.03
C VAL A 185 -12.08 -16.67 10.33
N GLY A 186 -11.64 -15.41 10.43
CA GLY A 186 -10.39 -14.94 9.80
C GLY A 186 -9.15 -15.69 10.26
N LEU A 187 -9.07 -16.03 11.56
CA LEU A 187 -7.98 -16.87 12.09
C LEU A 187 -7.96 -18.26 11.43
N ALA A 188 -9.11 -18.83 11.07
CA ALA A 188 -9.21 -20.14 10.44
C ALA A 188 -9.10 -20.12 8.90
N MET A 189 -9.16 -18.94 8.26
CA MET A 189 -9.19 -18.87 6.79
C MET A 189 -7.89 -19.37 6.13
N PRO A 190 -7.98 -20.13 5.02
CA PRO A 190 -6.83 -20.47 4.20
C PRO A 190 -6.37 -19.26 3.37
N LEU A 191 -5.08 -19.24 3.01
CA LEU A 191 -4.49 -18.15 2.22
C LEU A 191 -5.23 -17.94 0.88
N THR A 192 -5.67 -19.02 0.23
CA THR A 192 -6.40 -18.95 -1.05
C THR A 192 -7.70 -18.15 -0.94
N ALA A 193 -8.49 -18.37 0.11
CA ALA A 193 -9.75 -17.65 0.32
C ALA A 193 -9.52 -16.16 0.60
N VAL A 194 -8.47 -15.82 1.35
CA VAL A 194 -8.12 -14.42 1.65
C VAL A 194 -7.60 -13.70 0.42
N LEU A 195 -6.81 -14.37 -0.43
CA LEU A 195 -6.36 -13.82 -1.70
C LEU A 195 -7.51 -13.67 -2.71
N GLU A 196 -8.49 -14.56 -2.69
CA GLU A 196 -9.71 -14.41 -3.50
C GLU A 196 -10.50 -13.18 -3.05
N LEU A 197 -10.68 -12.99 -1.74
CA LEU A 197 -11.33 -11.80 -1.19
C LEU A 197 -10.59 -10.52 -1.60
N ALA A 198 -9.26 -10.48 -1.44
CA ALA A 198 -8.45 -9.35 -1.87
C ALA A 198 -8.55 -9.11 -3.39
N SER A 199 -8.68 -10.16 -4.20
CA SER A 199 -8.79 -10.02 -5.67
C SER A 199 -10.09 -9.32 -6.10
N ARG A 200 -11.17 -9.44 -5.32
CA ARG A 200 -12.44 -8.72 -5.58
C ARG A 200 -12.26 -7.21 -5.43
N SER A 201 -11.45 -6.80 -4.45
CA SER A 201 -11.07 -5.41 -4.21
C SER A 201 -10.06 -4.87 -5.23
N ALA A 202 -9.28 -5.73 -5.90
CA ALA A 202 -8.26 -5.30 -6.86
C ALA A 202 -8.84 -4.90 -8.23
N ALA A 203 -10.11 -5.20 -8.50
CA ALA A 203 -10.74 -4.85 -9.76
C ALA A 203 -10.76 -3.33 -9.93
N PRO A 204 -10.35 -2.79 -11.10
CA PRO A 204 -10.40 -1.36 -11.33
C PRO A 204 -11.84 -0.87 -11.16
N SER A 205 -12.04 0.19 -10.38
CA SER A 205 -13.24 1.03 -10.54
C SER A 205 -13.32 1.37 -12.02
N ALA A 206 -14.46 1.13 -12.67
CA ALA A 206 -14.70 1.74 -13.98
C ALA A 206 -14.31 3.23 -13.87
N PRO A 207 -13.55 3.80 -14.84
CA PRO A 207 -13.14 5.18 -14.76
C PRO A 207 -14.40 6.02 -14.52
N ALA A 208 -14.41 6.79 -13.44
CA ALA A 208 -15.47 7.73 -13.16
C ALA A 208 -15.60 8.60 -14.42
N GLN A 209 -16.66 8.37 -15.19
CA GLN A 209 -16.94 9.20 -16.35
C GLN A 209 -17.02 10.62 -15.83
N ALA A 210 -16.04 11.45 -16.21
CA ALA A 210 -16.07 12.86 -15.95
C ALA A 210 -17.37 13.37 -16.58
N VAL A 211 -18.38 13.64 -15.74
CA VAL A 211 -19.57 14.37 -16.14
C VAL A 211 -19.09 15.78 -16.43
N ILE A 212 -18.60 15.99 -17.65
CA ILE A 212 -18.46 17.32 -18.22
C ILE A 212 -19.88 17.79 -18.46
N GLN A 213 -20.49 18.42 -17.45
CA GLN A 213 -21.59 19.33 -17.71
C GLN A 213 -20.99 20.54 -18.43
N VAL A 214 -21.06 20.52 -19.77
CA VAL A 214 -21.02 21.74 -20.56
C VAL A 214 -22.36 22.42 -20.33
N SER A 215 -22.44 23.22 -19.26
CA SER A 215 -23.48 24.24 -19.15
C SER A 215 -23.13 25.32 -20.15
N GLY A 216 -23.84 25.32 -21.28
CA GLY A 216 -23.85 26.47 -22.16
C GLY A 216 -24.40 27.69 -21.44
N LEU A 217 -23.77 28.82 -21.71
CA LEU A 217 -24.36 30.14 -21.95
C LEU A 217 -23.32 30.99 -22.69
#